data_AF-L1J2T4-F1
#
_entry.id   AF-L1J2T4-F1
#
_cell.length_a   1.000
_cell.length_b   1.000
_cell.length_c   1.000
_cell.angle_alpha   90.00
_cell.angle_beta   90.00
_cell.angle_gamma   90.00
#
_symmetry.space_group_name_H-M   'P 1'
#
loop_
_entity.id
_entity.type
_entity.pdbx_description
1 polymer ?
#
loop_
_entity_poly.entity_id
_entity_poly.type
_entity_poly.pdbx_seq_one_letter_code
_entity_poly.pdbx_strand_id
1 'polypeptide(L)'
;MYKYASLSPATAKGKKYKILLYDKDKKKLKTIQFGASGYEDYTDHKNDERKERYLQRHRSSEDWNNPATPGAAARYVLWSAKSVSQGFQNYLNNFNLTKL
;
A
#
# COMPACT_ATOMS: atom_id res chain seq x y z
N MET A 1 16.71 9.07 0.14
CA MET A 1 15.53 8.78 0.98
C MET A 1 14.28 9.17 0.21
N TYR A 2 13.20 8.40 0.30
CA TYR A 2 11.93 8.73 -0.38
C TYR A 2 11.28 9.94 0.31
N LYS A 3 10.73 10.86 -0.50
CA LYS A 3 10.03 12.05 0.02
C LYS A 3 8.59 12.13 -0.44
N TYR A 4 8.31 11.68 -1.66
CA TYR A 4 6.96 11.69 -2.21
C TYR A 4 6.51 10.30 -2.65
N ALA A 5 5.19 10.12 -2.71
CA ALA A 5 4.55 8.96 -3.29
C ALA A 5 3.30 9.31 -4.07
N SER A 6 3.04 8.58 -5.16
CA SER A 6 1.78 8.64 -5.90
C SER A 6 1.16 7.23 -6.02
N LEU A 7 -0.17 7.17 -6.00
CA LEU A 7 -0.96 5.94 -6.11
C LEU A 7 -1.76 5.96 -7.40
N SER A 8 -1.72 4.87 -8.17
CA SER A 8 -2.52 4.71 -9.39
C SER A 8 -2.82 3.22 -9.66
N PRO A 9 -3.70 2.89 -10.62
CA PRO A 9 -3.91 1.50 -11.03
C PRO A 9 -2.61 0.82 -11.47
N ALA A 10 -2.48 -0.46 -11.14
CA ALA A 10 -1.33 -1.27 -11.53
C ALA A 10 -1.25 -1.45 -13.06
N THR A 11 -0.05 -1.73 -13.56
CA THR A 11 0.19 -2.12 -14.96
C THR A 11 0.62 -3.58 -15.10
N ALA A 12 1.07 -4.21 -14.02
CA ALA A 12 1.42 -5.62 -14.00
C ALA A 12 0.15 -6.48 -13.93
N LYS A 13 0.16 -7.58 -14.69
CA LYS A 13 -0.92 -8.56 -14.70
C LYS A 13 -1.18 -9.09 -13.28
N GLY A 14 -2.43 -9.09 -12.87
CA GLY A 14 -2.87 -9.63 -11.58
C GLY A 14 -2.61 -8.72 -10.38
N LYS A 15 -2.13 -7.49 -10.56
CA LYS A 15 -2.01 -6.49 -9.49
C LYS A 15 -3.13 -5.45 -9.57
N LYS A 16 -3.56 -4.94 -8.40
CA LYS A 16 -4.62 -3.91 -8.31
C LYS A 16 -4.05 -2.51 -8.46
N TYR A 17 -3.04 -2.18 -7.66
CA TYR A 17 -2.50 -0.83 -7.56
C TYR A 17 -0.98 -0.80 -7.69
N LYS A 18 -0.47 0.38 -8.02
CA LYS A 18 0.96 0.70 -7.94
C LYS A 18 1.19 1.98 -7.16
N ILE A 19 2.26 1.97 -6.36
CA ILE A 19 2.84 3.16 -5.74
C ILE A 19 4.15 3.48 -6.45
N LEU A 20 4.33 4.74 -6.83
CA LEU A 20 5.61 5.28 -7.27
C LEU A 20 6.22 6.07 -6.12
N LEU A 21 7.49 5.83 -5.82
CA LEU A 21 8.25 6.56 -4.82
C LEU A 21 9.26 7.48 -5.49
N TYR A 22 9.40 8.69 -4.95
CA TYR A 22 10.23 9.75 -5.51
C TYR A 22 11.18 10.33 -4.46
N ASP A 23 12.30 10.88 -4.90
CA ASP A 23 13.20 11.68 -4.06
C ASP A 23 12.68 13.12 -3.88
N LYS A 24 13.46 13.95 -3.18
CA LYS A 24 13.15 15.36 -2.92
C LYS A 24 13.02 16.21 -4.20
N ASP A 25 13.67 15.79 -5.29
CA ASP A 25 13.70 16.49 -6.57
C ASP A 25 12.60 15.96 -7.52
N LYS A 26 11.65 15.18 -6.97
CA LYS A 26 10.54 14.53 -7.69
C LYS A 26 11.00 13.56 -8.77
N LYS A 27 12.24 13.06 -8.68
CA LYS A 27 12.72 11.99 -9.56
C LYS A 27 12.21 10.66 -9.05
N LYS A 28 11.60 9.88 -9.94
CA LYS A 28 11.10 8.54 -9.64
C LYS A 28 12.28 7.64 -9.26
N LEU A 29 12.20 7.03 -8.07
CA LEU A 29 13.18 6.08 -7.56
C LEU A 29 12.69 4.63 -7.63
N LYS A 30 11.40 4.38 -7.35
CA LYS A 30 10.88 3.01 -7.30
C LYS A 30 9.43 2.91 -7.74
N THR A 31 9.06 1.77 -8.31
CA THR A 31 7.67 1.35 -8.52
C THR A 31 7.40 0.11 -7.69
N ILE A 32 6.27 0.11 -6.98
CA ILE A 32 5.78 -1.02 -6.20
C ILE A 32 4.42 -1.37 -6.75
N GLN A 33 4.15 -2.63 -7.07
CA GLN A 33 2.84 -3.09 -7.52
C GLN A 33 2.30 -4.13 -6.54
N PHE A 34 1.06 -3.96 -6.09
CA PHE A 34 0.50 -4.70 -4.96
C PHE A 34 -1.02 -4.89 -5.09
N GLY A 35 -1.59 -5.67 -4.17
CA GLY A 35 -2.95 -6.20 -4.26
C GLY A 35 -3.06 -7.30 -5.33
N ALA A 36 -4.08 -8.14 -5.22
CA ALA A 36 -4.35 -9.21 -6.18
C ALA A 36 -5.68 -8.92 -6.89
N SER A 37 -5.66 -8.75 -8.22
CA SER A 37 -6.89 -8.51 -8.98
C SER A 37 -7.83 -9.71 -8.90
N GLY A 38 -9.13 -9.46 -8.72
CA GLY A 38 -10.15 -10.50 -8.57
C GLY A 38 -10.34 -11.03 -7.13
N TYR A 39 -9.54 -10.56 -6.16
CA TYR A 39 -9.75 -10.83 -4.74
C TYR A 39 -10.31 -9.60 -4.03
N GLU A 40 -10.96 -9.80 -2.89
CA GLU A 40 -11.48 -8.70 -2.06
C GLU A 40 -10.53 -8.36 -0.90
N ASP A 41 -10.40 -7.07 -0.65
CA ASP A 41 -9.58 -6.52 0.43
C ASP A 41 -10.49 -5.75 1.41
N TYR A 42 -9.93 -5.24 2.52
CA TYR A 42 -10.73 -4.53 3.52
C TYR A 42 -11.44 -3.28 2.95
N THR A 43 -10.87 -2.69 1.90
CA THR A 43 -11.50 -1.58 1.16
C THR A 43 -12.76 -1.98 0.40
N ASP A 44 -12.90 -3.27 0.06
CA ASP A 44 -14.03 -3.83 -0.68
C ASP A 44 -15.11 -4.31 0.30
N HIS A 45 -14.75 -5.26 1.18
CA HIS A 45 -15.69 -5.99 2.02
C HIS A 45 -15.92 -5.34 3.41
N LYS A 46 -15.04 -4.45 3.87
CA LYS A 46 -15.19 -3.66 5.12
C LYS A 46 -15.42 -4.47 6.40
N ASN A 47 -14.94 -5.71 6.44
CA ASN A 47 -15.11 -6.67 7.53
C ASN A 47 -13.86 -6.67 8.42
N ASP A 48 -14.05 -6.32 9.69
CA ASP A 48 -12.96 -6.12 10.65
C ASP A 48 -12.27 -7.44 11.06
N GLU A 49 -13.00 -8.55 11.12
CA GLU A 49 -12.39 -9.87 11.41
C GLU A 49 -11.50 -10.37 10.27
N ARG A 50 -11.92 -10.17 9.01
CA ARG A 50 -11.11 -10.53 7.83
C ARG A 50 -9.82 -9.71 7.81
N LYS A 51 -9.90 -8.43 8.20
CA LYS A 51 -8.72 -7.57 8.37
C LYS A 51 -7.79 -8.12 9.44
N GLU A 52 -8.30 -8.46 10.62
CA GLU A 52 -7.47 -8.98 11.71
C GLU A 52 -6.77 -10.28 11.33
N ARG A 53 -7.49 -11.22 10.69
CA ARG A 53 -6.90 -12.46 10.15
C ARG A 53 -5.81 -12.20 9.12
N TYR A 54 -6.00 -11.22 8.23
CA TYR A 54 -4.97 -10.82 7.28
C TYR A 54 -3.71 -10.31 7.99
N LEU A 55 -3.87 -9.42 8.97
CA LEU A 55 -2.75 -8.85 9.73
C LEU A 55 -2.00 -9.95 10.50
N GLN A 56 -2.70 -10.85 11.18
CA GLN A 56 -2.07 -11.95 11.92
C GLN A 56 -1.23 -12.84 11.00
N ARG A 57 -1.75 -13.20 9.82
CA ARG A 57 -1.04 -14.06 8.86
C ARG A 57 0.22 -13.42 8.27
N HIS A 58 0.23 -12.11 8.09
CA HIS A 58 1.34 -11.42 7.42
C HIS A 58 2.33 -10.75 8.39
N ARG A 59 2.01 -10.69 9.69
CA ARG A 59 2.84 -10.04 10.72
C ARG A 59 4.26 -10.59 10.80
N SER A 60 4.46 -11.88 10.57
CA SER A 60 5.76 -12.54 10.71
C SER A 60 6.55 -12.64 9.41
N SER A 61 5.92 -12.42 8.25
CA SER A 61 6.49 -12.70 6.93
C SER A 61 6.72 -11.46 6.08
N GLU A 62 6.15 -10.31 6.43
CA GLU A 62 6.28 -9.08 5.68
C GLU A 62 7.02 -7.98 6.44
N ASP A 63 7.92 -7.28 5.75
CA ASP A 63 8.52 -6.05 6.25
C ASP A 63 7.56 -4.86 6.03
N TRP A 64 6.81 -4.55 7.08
CA TRP A 64 5.88 -3.41 7.13
C TRP A 64 6.55 -2.08 7.48
N ASN A 65 7.82 -2.07 7.84
CA ASN A 65 8.53 -0.85 8.21
C ASN A 65 9.23 -0.18 7.02
N ASN A 66 9.20 -0.82 5.86
CA ASN A 66 9.83 -0.32 4.65
C ASN A 66 8.77 0.13 3.62
N PRO A 67 8.71 1.43 3.25
CA PRO A 67 7.78 1.92 2.24
C PRO A 67 8.01 1.26 0.87
N ALA A 68 9.21 0.72 0.63
CA ALA A 68 9.61 0.18 -0.65
C ALA A 68 9.16 -1.28 -0.91
N THR A 69 8.22 -1.82 -0.12
CA THR A 69 7.78 -3.23 -0.20
C THR A 69 6.29 -3.37 -0.58
N PRO A 70 5.92 -4.42 -1.34
CA PRO A 70 4.51 -4.70 -1.64
C PRO A 70 3.67 -5.00 -0.39
N GLY A 71 4.26 -5.63 0.63
CA GLY A 71 3.58 -5.97 1.88
C GLY A 71 3.20 -4.74 2.70
N ALA A 72 4.12 -3.79 2.88
CA ALA A 72 3.81 -2.50 3.49
C ALA A 72 2.72 -1.76 2.69
N ALA A 73 2.85 -1.70 1.36
CA ALA A 73 1.86 -1.07 0.51
C ALA A 73 0.47 -1.71 0.68
N ALA A 74 0.37 -3.04 0.68
CA ALA A 74 -0.89 -3.74 0.88
C ALA A 74 -1.47 -3.51 2.28
N ARG A 75 -0.68 -3.69 3.35
CA ARG A 75 -1.10 -3.47 4.74
C ARG A 75 -1.73 -2.09 4.91
N TYR A 76 -1.02 -1.04 4.50
CA TYR A 76 -1.47 0.31 4.77
C TYR A 76 -2.54 0.77 3.78
N VAL A 77 -2.41 0.48 2.48
CA VAL A 77 -3.38 0.97 1.49
C VAL A 77 -4.67 0.16 1.47
N LEU A 78 -4.59 -1.16 1.61
CA LEU A 78 -5.71 -2.08 1.38
C LEU A 78 -6.31 -2.66 2.67
N TRP A 79 -5.55 -2.67 3.77
CA TRP A 79 -5.94 -3.34 5.02
C TRP A 79 -5.96 -2.44 6.26
N SER A 80 -5.61 -1.16 6.16
CA SER A 80 -5.66 -0.24 7.31
C SER A 80 -7.00 0.46 7.47
N ALA A 81 -7.71 0.74 6.37
CA ALA A 81 -8.95 1.52 6.34
C ALA A 81 -9.97 0.96 5.33
N LYS A 82 -11.24 1.33 5.51
CA LYS A 82 -12.38 0.91 4.67
C LYS A 82 -12.42 1.57 3.29
N SER A 83 -11.43 2.40 2.95
CA SER A 83 -11.30 3.03 1.64
C SER A 83 -9.83 3.14 1.23
N VAL A 84 -9.56 3.00 -0.06
CA VAL A 84 -8.21 3.08 -0.63
C VAL A 84 -7.60 4.45 -0.40
N SER A 85 -8.40 5.52 -0.48
CA SER A 85 -7.93 6.89 -0.23
C SER A 85 -7.43 7.07 1.20
N GLN A 86 -8.21 6.62 2.20
CA GLN A 86 -7.80 6.69 3.59
C GLN A 86 -6.61 5.78 3.87
N GLY A 87 -6.57 4.58 3.28
CA GLY A 87 -5.43 3.69 3.40
C GLY A 87 -4.15 4.29 2.81
N PHE A 88 -4.25 5.01 1.69
CA PHE A 88 -3.12 5.71 1.11
C PHE A 88 -2.63 6.86 2.00
N GLN A 89 -3.53 7.61 2.64
CA GLN A 89 -3.13 8.61 3.64
C GLN A 89 -2.41 7.96 4.83
N ASN A 90 -2.89 6.81 5.31
CA ASN A 90 -2.22 6.07 6.38
C ASN A 90 -0.82 5.61 5.96
N TYR A 91 -0.65 5.16 4.71
CA TYR A 91 0.66 4.82 4.15
C TYR A 91 1.59 6.05 4.11
N LEU A 92 1.11 7.20 3.64
CA LEU A 92 1.89 8.43 3.60
C LEU A 92 2.33 8.87 5.00
N ASN A 93 1.41 8.88 5.96
CA ASN A 93 1.68 9.28 7.34
C ASN A 93 2.67 8.34 8.03
N ASN A 94 2.51 7.02 7.85
CA ASN A 94 3.39 6.03 8.48
C ASN A 94 4.85 6.15 8.02
N PHE A 95 5.08 6.61 6.78
CA PHE A 95 6.41 6.72 6.19
C PHE A 95 6.90 8.16 6.01
N ASN A 96 6.20 9.15 6.57
CA ASN A 96 6.51 10.58 6.44
C ASN A 96 6.66 11.05 4.97
N LEU A 97 5.80 10.54 4.10
CA LEU A 97 5.77 10.84 2.66
C LEU A 97 4.71 11.88 2.35
N THR A 98 4.94 12.67 1.30
CA THR A 98 3.95 13.61 0.77
C THR A 98 3.34 13.06 -0.51
N LYS A 99 2.03 13.26 -0.70
CA LYS A 99 1.35 12.90 -1.94
C LYS A 99 1.91 13.73 -3.10
N LEU A 100 2.22 13.06 -4.21
CA LEU A 100 2.48 13.65 -5.53
C LEU A 100 1.33 13.33 -6.47
#